data_AF-A0A6I3SM41-F1
#
_entry.id   AF-A0A6I3SM41-F1
#
_cell.length_a   1.000
_cell.length_b   1.000
_cell.length_c   1.000
_cell.angle_alpha   90.00
_cell.angle_beta   90.00
_cell.angle_gamma   90.00
#
_symmetry.space_group_name_H-M   'P 1'
#
loop_
_entity.id
_entity.type
_entity.pdbx_description
1 polymer ?
#
loop_
_entity_poly.entity_id
_entity_poly.type
_entity_poly.pdbx_seq_one_letter_code
_entity_poly.pdbx_strand_id
1 'polypeptide(L)'
;MYSQDYIIEDIYVYKVEKDRDSIFSKSFVGMTVKIVVTGAKTDLNMGEVLPIQVEYRDWQDNPLPDIVTPVFVTVKHSGDEPATLTLTPTDGKAEFDFISNAKGAFSINFASVELGCDSAVFNVEVK
;
A
#
# COMPACT_ATOMS: atom_id res chain seq x y z
N MET A 1 -15.64 -25.07 -23.53
CA MET A 1 -14.47 -24.27 -23.95
C MET A 1 -13.89 -23.74 -22.67
N TYR A 2 -12.60 -23.99 -22.45
CA TYR A 2 -11.91 -23.58 -21.23
C TYR A 2 -11.58 -22.08 -21.31
N SER A 3 -11.96 -21.31 -20.30
CA SER A 3 -11.59 -19.90 -20.19
C SER A 3 -11.18 -19.55 -18.76
N GLN A 4 -10.40 -18.46 -18.65
CA GLN A 4 -10.03 -17.84 -17.39
C GLN A 4 -10.55 -16.40 -17.40
N ASP A 5 -11.23 -16.01 -16.32
CA ASP A 5 -11.74 -14.66 -16.12
C ASP A 5 -11.37 -14.15 -14.72
N TYR A 6 -11.58 -12.86 -14.50
CA TYR A 6 -11.52 -12.25 -13.17
C TYR A 6 -12.91 -11.79 -12.77
N ILE A 7 -13.29 -12.05 -11.53
CA ILE A 7 -14.52 -11.53 -10.93
C ILE A 7 -14.16 -10.72 -9.68
N ILE A 8 -14.97 -9.69 -9.43
CA ILE A 8 -14.89 -8.86 -8.23
C ILE A 8 -16.10 -9.18 -7.37
N GLU A 9 -15.84 -9.51 -6.10
CA GLU A 9 -16.87 -9.65 -5.08
C GLU A 9 -16.49 -8.75 -3.90
N ASP A 10 -17.30 -7.71 -3.68
CA ASP A 10 -17.00 -6.65 -2.73
C ASP A 10 -15.63 -5.99 -3.05
N ILE A 11 -14.66 -6.07 -2.14
CA ILE A 11 -13.31 -5.55 -2.33
C ILE A 11 -12.31 -6.61 -2.79
N TYR A 12 -12.74 -7.85 -3.04
CA TYR A 12 -11.85 -8.96 -3.37
C TYR A 12 -11.90 -9.31 -4.85
N VAL A 13 -10.72 -9.56 -5.42
CA VAL A 13 -10.52 -10.01 -6.79
C VAL A 13 -10.23 -11.50 -6.78
N TYR A 14 -10.96 -12.23 -7.59
CA TYR A 14 -10.77 -13.67 -7.78
C TYR A 14 -10.49 -13.98 -9.23
N LYS A 15 -9.55 -14.89 -9.46
CA LYS A 15 -9.39 -15.58 -10.73
C LYS A 15 -10.34 -16.77 -10.73
N VAL A 16 -11.14 -16.90 -11.78
CA VAL A 16 -12.05 -18.03 -11.97
C VAL A 16 -11.72 -18.79 -13.24
N GLU A 17 -11.80 -20.11 -13.16
CA GLU A 17 -11.64 -20.99 -14.32
C GLU A 17 -12.99 -21.64 -14.63
N LYS A 18 -13.38 -21.57 -15.91
CA LYS A 18 -14.69 -21.95 -16.40
C LYS A 18 -14.60 -22.99 -17.50
N ASP A 19 -15.56 -23.91 -17.51
CA ASP A 19 -15.91 -24.65 -18.72
C ASP A 19 -17.36 -24.33 -19.08
N ARG A 20 -17.53 -23.62 -20.21
CA ARG A 20 -18.82 -23.02 -20.60
C ARG A 20 -19.31 -22.09 -19.47
N ASP A 21 -20.50 -22.33 -18.93
CA ASP A 21 -21.13 -21.47 -17.91
C ASP A 21 -20.83 -21.92 -16.47
N SER A 22 -20.05 -23.00 -16.28
CA SER A 22 -19.75 -23.55 -14.95
C SER A 22 -18.36 -23.12 -14.47
N ILE A 23 -18.31 -22.43 -13.34
CA ILE A 23 -17.07 -22.18 -12.58
C ILE A 23 -16.72 -23.45 -11.82
N PHE A 24 -15.53 -24.01 -12.05
CA PHE A 24 -15.04 -25.17 -11.30
C PHE A 24 -13.85 -24.83 -10.40
N SER A 25 -13.24 -23.65 -10.58
CA SER A 25 -12.13 -23.17 -9.76
C SER A 25 -12.28 -21.66 -9.52
N LYS A 26 -12.03 -21.23 -8.28
CA LYS A 26 -12.01 -19.83 -7.85
C LYS A 26 -10.87 -19.65 -6.87
N SER A 27 -9.90 -18.80 -7.22
CA SER A 27 -8.72 -18.52 -6.39
C SER A 27 -8.61 -17.03 -6.12
N PHE A 28 -8.30 -16.68 -4.87
CA PHE A 28 -8.05 -15.30 -4.46
C PHE A 28 -6.81 -14.74 -5.17
N VAL A 29 -6.91 -13.51 -5.68
CA VAL A 29 -5.82 -12.79 -6.35
C VAL A 29 -5.31 -11.64 -5.47
N GLY A 30 -6.24 -10.88 -4.88
CA GLY A 30 -5.91 -9.69 -4.11
C GLY A 30 -7.14 -8.83 -3.88
N MET A 31 -6.91 -7.61 -3.39
CA MET A 31 -7.95 -6.61 -3.21
C MET A 31 -8.08 -5.72 -4.46
N THR A 32 -9.23 -5.08 -4.63
CA THR A 32 -9.53 -4.21 -5.78
C THR A 32 -8.67 -2.97 -5.82
N VAL A 33 -8.26 -2.49 -4.64
CA VAL A 33 -7.37 -1.33 -4.43
C VAL A 33 -6.12 -1.78 -3.68
N LYS A 34 -4.99 -1.17 -4.01
CA LYS A 34 -3.71 -1.32 -3.30
C LYS A 34 -3.08 0.03 -3.00
N ILE A 35 -2.30 0.06 -1.92
CA ILE A 35 -1.41 1.16 -1.58
C ILE A 35 -0.03 0.83 -2.15
N VAL A 36 0.49 1.68 -3.02
CA VAL A 36 1.86 1.59 -3.52
C VAL A 36 2.69 2.69 -2.88
N VAL A 37 3.82 2.30 -2.29
CA VAL A 37 4.74 3.22 -1.60
C VAL A 37 6.08 3.23 -2.31
N THR A 38 6.58 4.41 -2.66
CA THR A 38 7.86 4.60 -3.34
C THR A 38 8.72 5.59 -2.57
N GLY A 39 9.95 5.22 -2.27
CA GLY A 39 10.99 6.11 -1.75
C GLY A 39 12.27 5.94 -2.57
N ALA A 40 13.07 6.99 -2.72
CA ALA A 40 14.26 6.97 -3.59
C ALA A 40 15.35 5.99 -3.10
N LYS A 41 15.35 5.64 -1.82
CA LYS A 41 16.31 4.73 -1.18
C LYS A 41 15.79 4.24 0.17
N THR A 42 16.45 3.23 0.72
CA THR A 42 16.14 2.63 2.03
C THR A 42 17.26 2.83 3.06
N ASP A 43 18.39 3.43 2.68
CA ASP A 43 19.50 3.76 3.58
C ASP A 43 19.68 5.29 3.64
N LEU A 44 19.62 5.85 4.85
CA LEU A 44 19.73 7.28 5.12
C LEU A 44 20.86 7.58 6.08
N ASN A 45 21.42 8.78 5.99
CA ASN A 45 22.19 9.35 7.10
C ASN A 45 21.23 10.01 8.10
N MET A 46 21.60 10.08 9.38
CA MET A 46 20.85 10.87 10.36
C MET A 46 20.60 12.30 9.87
N GLY A 47 19.37 12.79 10.06
CA GLY A 47 18.93 14.12 9.65
C GLY A 47 18.71 14.28 8.14
N GLU A 48 18.97 13.24 7.34
CA GLU A 48 18.63 13.24 5.92
C GLU A 48 17.11 13.08 5.72
N VAL A 49 16.55 13.88 4.82
CA VAL A 49 15.14 13.80 4.43
C VAL A 49 14.99 12.76 3.32
N LEU A 50 14.03 11.85 3.49
CA LEU A 50 13.57 10.92 2.47
C LEU A 50 12.12 11.24 2.09
N PRO A 51 11.88 11.80 0.90
CA PRO A 51 10.54 11.91 0.35
C PRO A 51 10.00 10.52 0.01
N ILE A 52 8.81 10.21 0.53
CA ILE A 52 8.08 8.98 0.27
C ILE A 52 6.75 9.35 -0.39
N GLN A 53 6.49 8.77 -1.56
CA GLN A 53 5.24 8.89 -2.28
C GLN A 53 4.35 7.69 -1.97
N VAL A 54 3.07 7.96 -1.75
CA VAL A 54 2.01 6.98 -1.57
C VAL A 54 1.00 7.18 -2.68
N GLU A 55 0.62 6.11 -3.38
CA GLU A 55 -0.33 6.14 -4.49
C GLU A 55 -1.34 5.00 -4.35
N TYR A 56 -2.63 5.32 -4.53
CA TYR A 56 -3.65 4.30 -4.71
C TYR A 56 -3.65 3.80 -6.16
N ARG A 57 -3.63 2.48 -6.30
CA ARG A 57 -3.76 1.81 -7.59
C ARG A 57 -4.81 0.71 -7.52
N ASP A 58 -5.33 0.31 -8.67
CA ASP A 58 -6.14 -0.89 -8.74
C ASP A 58 -5.28 -2.16 -8.72
N TRP A 59 -5.93 -3.31 -8.66
CA TRP A 59 -5.30 -4.62 -8.72
C TRP A 59 -4.50 -4.87 -10.01
N GLN A 60 -4.70 -4.08 -11.06
CA GLN A 60 -4.00 -4.15 -12.34
C GLN A 60 -2.87 -3.10 -12.50
N ASP A 61 -2.51 -2.39 -11.43
CA ASP A 61 -1.49 -1.32 -11.41
C ASP A 61 -1.89 0.01 -12.08
N ASN A 62 -3.18 0.21 -12.38
CA ASN A 62 -3.64 1.52 -12.87
C ASN A 62 -3.82 2.51 -11.71
N PRO A 63 -3.40 3.78 -11.86
CA PRO A 63 -3.67 4.82 -10.87
C PRO A 63 -5.16 5.04 -10.63
N LEU A 64 -5.52 5.36 -9.38
CA LEU A 64 -6.89 5.66 -8.96
C LEU A 64 -7.00 7.11 -8.45
N PRO A 65 -7.06 8.10 -9.36
CA PRO A 65 -6.98 9.52 -8.98
C PRO A 65 -8.20 10.01 -8.18
N ASP A 66 -9.37 9.38 -8.34
CA ASP A 66 -10.59 9.81 -7.67
C ASP A 66 -10.66 9.38 -6.19
N ILE A 67 -9.71 8.56 -5.73
CA ILE A 67 -9.65 8.11 -4.33
C ILE A 67 -8.93 9.15 -3.47
N VAL A 68 -9.67 9.75 -2.53
CA VAL A 68 -9.15 10.74 -1.57
C VAL A 68 -9.18 10.24 -0.11
N THR A 69 -9.47 8.95 0.09
CA THR A 69 -9.57 8.35 1.42
C THR A 69 -8.24 8.47 2.18
N PRO A 70 -8.25 8.86 3.48
CA PRO A 70 -7.03 9.03 4.25
C PRO A 70 -6.14 7.78 4.30
N VAL A 71 -4.82 8.01 4.35
CA VAL A 71 -3.82 6.98 4.65
C VAL A 71 -3.26 7.23 6.04
N PHE A 72 -3.42 6.24 6.93
CA PHE A 72 -2.82 6.24 8.24
C PHE A 72 -1.40 5.70 8.15
N VAL A 73 -0.43 6.46 8.63
CA VAL A 73 0.98 6.09 8.63
C VAL A 73 1.44 5.87 10.06
N THR A 74 2.07 4.72 10.31
CA THR A 74 2.68 4.38 11.60
C THR A 74 4.16 4.10 11.42
N VAL A 75 5.01 4.89 12.07
CA VAL A 75 6.46 4.72 12.07
C VAL A 75 6.87 4.04 13.37
N LYS A 76 7.58 2.92 13.26
CA LYS A 76 8.10 2.15 14.40
C LYS A 76 9.61 2.10 14.36
N HIS A 77 10.22 2.35 15.51
CA HIS A 77 11.64 2.17 15.79
C HIS A 77 11.79 1.30 17.03
N SER A 78 12.77 0.41 17.07
CA SER A 78 12.88 -0.58 18.15
C SER A 78 13.08 0.08 19.51
N GLY A 79 12.16 -0.17 20.44
CA GLY A 79 12.22 0.34 21.82
C GLY A 79 11.53 1.69 22.03
N ASP A 80 11.05 2.32 20.96
CA ASP A 80 10.32 3.59 21.02
C ASP A 80 8.82 3.37 20.83
N GLU A 81 8.02 4.29 21.38
CA GLU A 81 6.59 4.37 21.08
C GLU A 81 6.39 4.72 19.60
N PRO A 82 5.46 4.05 18.89
CA PRO A 82 5.19 4.35 17.48
C PRO A 82 4.72 5.79 17.27
N ALA A 83 5.26 6.46 16.26
CA ALA A 83 4.73 7.74 15.80
C ALA A 83 3.64 7.50 14.74
N THR A 84 2.55 8.27 14.81
CA THR A 84 1.42 8.14 13.87
C THR A 84 1.09 9.47 13.22
N LEU A 85 0.73 9.45 11.94
CA LEU A 85 0.22 10.60 11.21
C LEU A 85 -0.82 10.16 10.18
N THR A 86 -1.61 11.12 9.69
CA THR A 86 -2.61 10.87 8.65
C THR A 86 -2.28 11.70 7.42
N LEU A 87 -2.23 11.07 6.26
CA LEU A 87 -2.09 11.71 4.97
C LEU A 87 -3.46 11.82 4.31
N THR A 88 -3.73 12.94 3.65
CA THR A 88 -4.92 13.15 2.81
C THR A 88 -4.49 13.15 1.35
N PRO A 89 -4.79 12.09 0.59
CA PRO A 89 -4.42 12.02 -0.81
C PRO A 89 -5.14 13.08 -1.66
N THR A 90 -4.41 13.64 -2.61
CA THR A 90 -4.91 14.46 -3.71
C THR A 90 -4.60 13.73 -5.01
N ASP A 91 -5.58 13.59 -5.89
CA ASP A 91 -5.46 12.81 -7.13
C ASP A 91 -4.93 11.37 -6.90
N GLY A 92 -5.43 10.70 -5.85
CA GLY A 92 -5.02 9.34 -5.49
C GLY A 92 -3.62 9.25 -4.87
N LYS A 93 -2.95 10.38 -4.60
CA LYS A 93 -1.55 10.44 -4.17
C LYS A 93 -1.35 11.26 -2.91
N ALA A 94 -0.42 10.85 -2.07
CA ALA A 94 0.08 11.64 -0.95
C ALA A 94 1.60 11.58 -0.88
N GLU A 95 2.19 12.58 -0.25
CA GLU A 95 3.63 12.64 0.01
C GLU A 95 3.88 12.75 1.51
N PHE A 96 4.99 12.14 1.94
CA PHE A 96 5.43 12.08 3.32
C PHE A 96 6.96 12.19 3.35
N ASP A 97 7.48 13.18 4.05
CA ASP A 97 8.92 13.30 4.29
C ASP A 97 9.30 12.56 5.57
N PHE A 98 10.05 11.47 5.41
CA PHE A 98 10.65 10.78 6.54
C PHE A 98 12.01 11.42 6.88
N ILE A 99 12.21 11.77 8.15
CA ILE A 99 13.48 12.25 8.70
C ILE A 99 13.64 11.71 10.11
N SER A 100 14.85 11.27 10.46
CA SER A 100 15.17 10.81 11.80
C SER A 100 16.58 11.20 12.21
N ASN A 101 16.74 11.58 13.48
CA ASN A 101 18.04 11.81 14.12
C ASN A 101 18.50 10.59 14.94
N ALA A 102 17.72 9.52 14.97
CA ALA A 102 18.05 8.28 15.63
C ALA A 102 18.53 7.25 14.60
N LYS A 103 19.59 6.51 14.95
CA LYS A 103 20.12 5.42 14.11
C LYS A 103 19.32 4.14 14.31
N GLY A 104 19.30 3.31 13.28
CA GLY A 104 18.73 1.97 13.30
C GLY A 104 17.64 1.76 12.26
N ALA A 105 16.94 0.64 12.41
CA ALA A 105 15.90 0.21 11.50
C ALA A 105 14.54 0.80 11.88
N PHE A 106 13.89 1.42 10.90
CA PHE A 106 12.54 1.95 10.98
C PHE A 106 11.61 1.15 10.07
N SER A 107 10.41 0.85 10.56
CA SER A 107 9.33 0.26 9.78
C SER A 107 8.17 1.24 9.69
N ILE A 108 7.82 1.63 8.46
CA ILE A 108 6.79 2.61 8.18
C ILE A 108 5.61 1.86 7.53
N ASN A 109 4.51 1.74 8.26
CA ASN A 109 3.29 1.08 7.79
C ASN A 109 2.28 2.11 7.29
N PHE A 110 1.64 1.82 6.17
CA PHE A 110 0.63 2.65 5.51
C PHE A 110 -0.66 1.85 5.38
N ALA A 111 -1.77 2.35 5.92
CA ALA A 111 -3.06 1.66 5.91
C ALA A 111 -4.20 2.61 5.54
N SER A 112 -5.20 2.11 4.82
CA SER A 112 -6.46 2.82 4.57
C SER A 112 -7.64 1.95 5.01
N VAL A 113 -8.08 2.16 6.25
CA VAL A 113 -9.08 1.31 6.91
C VAL A 113 -10.41 1.34 6.17
N GLU A 114 -10.82 2.51 5.68
CA GLU A 114 -12.11 2.70 5.00
C GLU A 114 -12.15 2.05 3.61
N LEU A 115 -11.01 1.97 2.90
CA LEU A 115 -10.93 1.24 1.64
C LEU A 115 -10.87 -0.27 1.84
N GLY A 116 -10.54 -0.72 3.05
CA GLY A 116 -10.36 -2.13 3.37
C GLY A 116 -9.20 -2.79 2.62
N CYS A 117 -8.28 -2.02 2.03
CA CYS A 117 -7.14 -2.55 1.27
C CYS A 117 -6.01 -3.03 2.20
N ASP A 118 -5.15 -3.91 1.68
CA ASP A 118 -3.96 -4.37 2.40
C ASP A 118 -3.02 -3.19 2.73
N SER A 119 -2.38 -3.25 3.89
CA SER A 119 -1.37 -2.27 4.28
C SER A 119 -0.08 -2.44 3.50
N ALA A 120 0.60 -1.33 3.21
CA ALA A 120 1.96 -1.33 2.69
C ALA A 120 2.98 -1.09 3.81
N VAL A 121 4.18 -1.66 3.67
CA VAL A 121 5.29 -1.45 4.61
C VAL A 121 6.53 -0.99 3.85
N PHE A 122 7.14 0.09 4.32
CA PHE A 122 8.40 0.62 3.81
C PHE A 122 9.43 0.63 4.94
N ASN A 123 10.54 -0.07 4.77
CA ASN A 123 11.59 -0.19 5.78
C ASN A 123 12.79 0.68 5.42
N VAL A 124 13.35 1.37 6.41
CA VAL A 124 14.46 2.30 6.25
C VAL A 124 15.51 2.05 7.33
N GLU A 125 16.78 2.06 6.95
CA GLU A 125 17.92 2.02 7.86
C GLU A 125 18.55 3.42 7.95
N VAL A 126 18.73 3.95 9.16
CA VAL A 126 19.37 5.24 9.42
C VAL A 126 20.74 5.04 10.05
N LYS A 127 21.79 5.58 9.43
CA LYS A 127 23.21 5.37 9.80
C LYS A 127 23.89 6.62 10.35
#